data_AF-A0A947MK93-F1
#
_entry.id   AF-A0A947MK93-F1
#
_cell.length_a   1.000
_cell.length_b   1.000
_cell.length_c   1.000
_cell.angle_alpha   90.00
_cell.angle_beta   90.00
_cell.angle_gamma   90.00
#
_symmetry.space_group_name_H-M   'P 1'
#
loop_
_entity.id
_entity.type
_entity.pdbx_description
1 polymer ?
#
loop_
_entity_poly.entity_id
_entity_poly.type
_entity_poly.pdbx_seq_one_letter_code
_entity_poly.pdbx_strand_id
1 'polypeptide(L)'
;MTHRIKKLSLKNKALNAIHPAHWHRGRIQRLEIHSRHLHNHRHVDIYLPPGYDHTPGRHYPVLYMHDGNNLFYKHLAFGHHPWHADQMLDRLINHGLIEPIILVGVFNTPGRVYEYTWTPMPKRRGHTEGGGGHFYAHFLVDELKPRIDRDFRTLTGPEHTGTMGSSLGGLISWYLGLYFPFVFQKVGLISPSLWWGRGHALTEMHKLSTDMQIWLDTGTREGSSRAVEMLKRKLHHKGYQDGHNLGFLLDRGGRHHEHSWGQRLHLPLLFFYGRKELLRVRA
;
A
#
# COMPACT_ATOMS: atom_id res chain seq x y z
N MET A 1 7.69 16.60 17.17
CA MET A 1 8.31 16.03 15.95
C MET A 1 7.48 16.18 14.67
N THR A 2 6.40 16.98 14.65
CA THR A 2 5.61 17.35 13.45
C THR A 2 6.37 18.14 12.38
N HIS A 3 7.57 18.64 12.69
CA HIS A 3 8.49 19.27 11.75
C HIS A 3 9.23 18.29 10.82
N ARG A 4 9.36 17.00 11.18
CA ARG A 4 10.16 16.02 10.39
C ARG A 4 9.49 15.61 9.08
N ILE A 5 8.15 15.44 9.08
CA ILE A 5 7.41 15.13 7.83
C ILE A 5 7.36 16.35 6.91
N LYS A 6 7.30 17.58 7.45
CA LYS A 6 7.41 18.82 6.66
C LYS A 6 8.78 18.98 5.96
N LYS A 7 9.87 18.40 6.46
CA LYS A 7 11.17 18.36 5.76
C LYS A 7 11.20 17.32 4.62
N LEU A 8 10.39 16.26 4.67
CA LEU A 8 10.21 15.30 3.55
C LEU A 8 9.29 15.83 2.45
N SER A 9 8.51 16.88 2.74
CA SER A 9 7.88 17.75 1.74
C SER A 9 8.90 18.61 0.97
N LEU A 10 10.22 18.31 1.03
CA LEU A 10 11.22 18.80 0.09
C LEU A 10 10.85 18.32 -1.32
N LYS A 11 9.92 19.10 -1.89
CA LYS A 11 9.49 19.27 -3.27
C LYS A 11 10.18 18.31 -4.22
N ASN A 12 9.36 17.58 -5.00
CA ASN A 12 9.72 16.86 -6.22
C ASN A 12 10.93 17.45 -7.00
N LYS A 13 11.17 18.78 -6.97
CA LYS A 13 12.40 19.44 -7.44
C LYS A 13 13.73 18.81 -6.98
N ALA A 14 13.92 18.46 -5.70
CA ALA A 14 15.21 17.90 -5.24
C ALA A 14 15.41 16.46 -5.74
N LEU A 15 14.34 15.67 -5.78
CA LEU A 15 14.31 14.33 -6.37
C LEU A 15 14.40 14.35 -7.91
N ASN A 16 14.01 15.45 -8.56
CA ASN A 16 14.07 15.64 -10.01
C ASN A 16 15.38 16.30 -10.50
N ALA A 17 16.22 16.81 -9.59
CA ALA A 17 17.46 17.51 -9.94
C ALA A 17 18.66 16.58 -10.22
N ILE A 18 18.49 15.27 -10.05
CA ILE A 18 19.55 14.29 -10.27
C ILE A 18 19.29 13.58 -11.60
N HIS A 19 20.23 13.74 -12.54
CA HIS A 19 20.12 13.22 -13.90
C HIS A 19 20.00 11.68 -13.92
N PRO A 20 19.12 11.11 -14.77
CA PRO A 20 18.78 9.68 -14.80
C PRO A 20 19.85 8.74 -15.41
N ALA A 21 21.07 9.22 -15.69
CA ALA A 21 22.03 8.48 -16.53
C ALA A 21 22.64 7.21 -15.88
N HIS A 22 22.48 7.00 -14.56
CA HIS A 22 23.16 5.91 -13.84
C HIS A 22 22.27 5.13 -12.84
N TRP A 23 20.94 5.15 -12.99
CA TRP A 23 20.10 4.37 -12.07
C TRP A 23 20.06 2.91 -12.47
N HIS A 24 20.39 2.03 -11.54
CA HIS A 24 20.07 0.62 -11.68
C HIS A 24 18.56 0.48 -11.59
N ARG A 25 17.95 -0.23 -12.55
CA ARG A 25 16.51 -0.48 -12.58
C ARG A 25 16.19 -1.81 -11.93
N GLY A 26 15.08 -1.84 -11.21
CA GLY A 26 14.44 -3.06 -10.79
C GLY A 26 13.89 -3.83 -11.98
N ARG A 27 13.59 -5.11 -11.76
CA ARG A 27 13.00 -5.99 -12.77
C ARG A 27 11.60 -6.36 -12.33
N ILE A 28 10.65 -6.31 -13.27
CA ILE A 28 9.29 -6.77 -13.05
C ILE A 28 9.12 -8.13 -13.73
N GLN A 29 8.53 -9.09 -13.01
CA GLN A 29 8.09 -10.36 -13.59
C GLN A 29 6.63 -10.61 -13.22
N ARG A 30 5.87 -11.17 -14.17
CA ARG A 30 4.47 -11.54 -13.97
C ARG A 30 4.37 -13.02 -13.66
N LEU A 31 3.61 -13.35 -12.63
CA LEU A 31 3.15 -14.70 -12.33
C LEU A 31 1.63 -14.78 -12.50
N GLU A 32 1.14 -15.99 -12.72
CA GLU A 32 -0.27 -16.32 -12.56
C GLU A 32 -0.42 -17.36 -11.44
N ILE A 33 -1.39 -17.14 -10.57
CA ILE A 33 -1.66 -18.00 -9.42
C ILE A 33 -3.13 -18.38 -9.44
N HIS A 34 -3.41 -19.68 -9.42
CA HIS A 34 -4.75 -20.19 -9.19
C HIS A 34 -5.07 -20.13 -7.69
N SER A 35 -6.16 -19.45 -7.34
CA SER A 35 -6.64 -19.33 -5.96
C SER A 35 -7.80 -20.26 -5.69
N ARG A 36 -7.70 -21.06 -4.63
CA ARG A 36 -8.80 -21.90 -4.15
C ARG A 36 -9.80 -21.08 -3.35
N HIS A 37 -9.36 -20.04 -2.64
CA HIS A 37 -10.27 -19.15 -1.91
C HIS A 37 -11.13 -18.30 -2.84
N LEU A 38 -10.60 -17.91 -4.01
CA LEU A 38 -11.30 -17.04 -4.97
C LEU A 38 -11.90 -17.80 -6.17
N HIS A 39 -11.57 -19.09 -6.32
CA HIS A 39 -11.96 -19.91 -7.47
C HIS A 39 -11.64 -19.26 -8.82
N ASN A 40 -10.49 -18.59 -8.91
CA ASN A 40 -10.03 -17.92 -10.13
C ASN A 40 -8.51 -17.91 -10.25
N HIS A 41 -8.03 -17.50 -11.43
CA HIS A 41 -6.63 -17.20 -11.68
C HIS A 41 -6.37 -15.71 -11.42
N ARG A 42 -5.24 -15.42 -10.78
CA ARG A 42 -4.81 -14.08 -10.43
C ARG A 42 -3.46 -13.78 -11.06
N HIS A 43 -3.40 -12.75 -11.89
CA HIS A 43 -2.12 -12.16 -12.27
C HIS A 43 -1.51 -11.37 -11.12
N VAL A 44 -0.21 -11.53 -10.94
CA VAL A 44 0.56 -10.82 -9.93
C VAL A 44 1.86 -10.33 -10.57
N ASP A 45 2.08 -9.01 -10.54
CA ASP A 45 3.33 -8.41 -10.97
C ASP A 45 4.27 -8.24 -9.77
N ILE A 46 5.50 -8.70 -9.93
CA ILE A 46 6.50 -8.75 -8.86
C ILE A 46 7.67 -7.89 -9.30
N TYR A 47 7.84 -6.77 -8.62
CA TYR A 47 9.01 -5.91 -8.76
C TYR A 47 10.10 -6.39 -7.81
N LEU A 48 11.28 -6.66 -8.39
CA LEU A 48 12.51 -6.98 -7.69
C LEU A 48 13.42 -5.75 -7.71
N PRO A 49 13.97 -5.34 -6.56
CA PRO A 49 14.71 -4.10 -6.47
C PRO A 49 16.04 -4.16 -7.24
N PRO A 50 16.62 -3.00 -7.60
CA PRO A 50 17.96 -2.93 -8.16
C PRO A 50 18.98 -3.72 -7.33
N GLY A 51 19.80 -4.53 -8.01
CA GLY A 51 20.82 -5.36 -7.37
C GLY A 51 20.32 -6.69 -6.80
N TYR A 52 19.02 -7.02 -6.92
CA TYR A 52 18.46 -8.29 -6.41
C TYR A 52 19.28 -9.51 -6.86
N ASP A 53 19.58 -9.62 -8.16
CA ASP A 53 20.29 -10.78 -8.74
C ASP A 53 21.78 -10.83 -8.37
N HIS A 54 22.36 -9.72 -7.88
CA HIS A 54 23.80 -9.61 -7.56
C HIS A 54 24.10 -9.67 -6.06
N THR A 55 23.09 -9.82 -5.19
CA THR A 55 23.27 -9.94 -3.73
C THR A 55 22.58 -11.19 -3.19
N PRO A 56 23.12 -12.40 -3.43
CA PRO A 56 22.43 -13.67 -3.19
C PRO A 56 22.09 -13.98 -1.73
N GLY A 57 22.80 -13.38 -0.75
CA GLY A 57 22.51 -13.55 0.68
C GLY A 57 21.48 -12.58 1.26
N ARG A 58 21.04 -11.58 0.48
CA ARG A 58 20.14 -10.53 0.97
C ARG A 58 18.68 -10.95 0.86
N HIS A 59 17.94 -10.73 1.93
CA HIS A 59 16.48 -10.87 1.99
C HIS A 59 15.83 -9.48 2.09
N TYR A 60 14.59 -9.36 1.60
CA TYR A 60 13.93 -8.08 1.40
C TYR A 60 12.57 -8.03 2.09
N PRO A 61 12.19 -6.89 2.69
CA PRO A 61 10.79 -6.63 3.05
C PRO A 61 9.89 -6.71 1.82
N VAL A 62 8.61 -7.03 2.03
CA VAL A 62 7.63 -7.20 0.95
C VAL A 62 6.44 -6.27 1.15
N LEU A 63 6.09 -5.51 0.12
CA LEU A 63 4.90 -4.69 0.06
C LEU A 63 3.89 -5.28 -0.93
N TYR A 64 2.75 -5.76 -0.42
CA TYR A 64 1.62 -6.19 -1.22
C TYR A 64 0.76 -4.98 -1.57
N MET A 65 0.62 -4.69 -2.86
CA MET A 65 -0.22 -3.62 -3.37
C MET A 65 -1.42 -4.17 -4.13
N HIS A 66 -2.60 -3.66 -3.80
CA HIS A 66 -3.85 -3.97 -4.50
C HIS A 66 -3.96 -3.17 -5.80
N ASP A 67 -4.78 -3.66 -6.73
CA ASP A 67 -4.93 -3.05 -8.07
C ASP A 67 -3.60 -3.04 -8.86
N GLY A 68 -2.90 -4.18 -8.85
CA GLY A 68 -1.59 -4.38 -9.49
C GLY A 68 -1.51 -3.90 -10.94
N ASN A 69 -2.62 -3.99 -11.69
CA ASN A 69 -2.72 -3.51 -13.07
C ASN A 69 -2.53 -1.99 -13.20
N ASN A 70 -2.70 -1.21 -12.13
CA ASN A 70 -2.50 0.24 -12.10
C ASN A 70 -1.07 0.67 -11.74
N LEU A 71 -0.18 -0.24 -11.36
CA LEU A 71 1.09 0.15 -10.72
C LEU A 71 2.17 0.56 -11.72
N PHE A 72 2.30 -0.19 -12.83
CA PHE A 72 3.50 -0.13 -13.67
C PHE A 72 3.20 0.34 -15.11
N TYR A 73 2.18 -0.24 -15.74
CA TYR A 73 2.01 -0.12 -17.19
C TYR A 73 0.82 0.73 -17.58
N LYS A 74 1.06 1.74 -18.43
CA LYS A 74 0.04 2.68 -18.91
C LYS A 74 -1.15 2.00 -19.61
N HIS A 75 -0.90 0.93 -20.36
CA HIS A 75 -1.95 0.24 -21.11
C HIS A 75 -2.87 -0.63 -20.24
N LEU A 76 -2.44 -0.96 -19.00
CA LEU A 76 -3.23 -1.74 -18.04
C LEU A 76 -3.91 -0.87 -16.99
N ALA A 77 -3.38 0.34 -16.76
CA ALA A 77 -3.86 1.23 -15.72
C ALA A 77 -5.21 1.86 -16.06
N PHE A 78 -6.08 1.94 -15.07
CA PHE A 78 -7.35 2.65 -15.16
C PHE A 78 -7.11 4.12 -15.58
N GLY A 79 -7.84 4.55 -16.60
CA GLY A 79 -7.69 5.90 -17.17
C GLY A 79 -6.32 6.16 -17.81
N HIS A 80 -5.51 5.14 -18.10
CA HIS A 80 -4.18 5.27 -18.71
C HIS A 80 -3.18 6.11 -17.89
N HIS A 81 -3.31 6.07 -16.57
CA HIS A 81 -2.44 6.80 -15.65
C HIS A 81 -1.91 5.86 -14.57
N PRO A 82 -0.80 5.14 -14.78
CA PRO A 82 -0.27 4.26 -13.75
C PRO A 82 0.36 5.06 -12.61
N TRP A 83 0.63 4.40 -11.49
CA TRP A 83 1.30 5.01 -10.35
C TRP A 83 2.79 5.24 -10.58
N HIS A 84 3.38 4.52 -11.55
CA HIS A 84 4.82 4.47 -11.78
C HIS A 84 5.58 3.99 -10.53
N ALA A 85 5.07 2.94 -9.89
CA ALA A 85 5.58 2.44 -8.62
C ALA A 85 7.02 1.92 -8.74
N ASP A 86 7.37 1.27 -9.86
CA ASP A 86 8.72 0.84 -10.22
C ASP A 86 9.70 2.02 -10.27
N GLN A 87 9.35 3.08 -11.00
CA GLN A 87 10.19 4.26 -11.15
C GLN A 87 10.38 4.99 -9.82
N MET A 88 9.34 5.02 -8.99
CA MET A 88 9.40 5.59 -7.65
C MET A 88 10.32 4.78 -6.75
N LEU A 89 10.20 3.45 -6.75
CA LEU A 89 11.05 2.57 -5.96
C LEU A 89 12.51 2.65 -6.41
N ASP A 90 12.78 2.55 -7.72
CA ASP A 90 14.11 2.72 -8.29
C ASP A 90 14.74 4.03 -7.79
N ARG A 91 14.02 5.14 -7.89
CA ARG A 91 14.48 6.44 -7.42
C ARG A 91 14.82 6.42 -5.93
N LEU A 92 13.90 6.00 -5.08
CA LEU A 92 14.10 6.04 -3.63
C LEU A 92 15.24 5.09 -3.17
N ILE A 93 15.36 3.93 -3.83
CA ILE A 93 16.40 2.93 -3.54
C ILE A 93 17.78 3.40 -4.00
N ASN A 94 17.91 3.91 -5.23
CA ASN A 94 19.19 4.42 -5.76
C ASN A 94 19.68 5.64 -4.96
N HIS A 95 18.77 6.45 -4.40
CA HIS A 95 19.14 7.54 -3.49
C HIS A 95 19.38 7.10 -2.03
N GLY A 96 19.25 5.81 -1.72
CA GLY A 96 19.43 5.28 -0.37
C GLY A 96 18.40 5.76 0.65
N LEU A 97 17.31 6.40 0.21
CA LEU A 97 16.29 6.98 1.08
C LEU A 97 15.45 5.91 1.76
N ILE A 98 15.24 4.78 1.07
CA ILE A 98 14.62 3.57 1.63
C ILE A 98 15.57 2.38 1.53
N GLU A 99 15.34 1.35 2.34
CA GLU A 99 15.88 0.04 2.04
C GLU A 99 15.23 -0.55 0.77
N PRO A 100 15.97 -1.32 -0.05
CA PRO A 100 15.40 -2.14 -1.11
C PRO A 100 14.26 -3.04 -0.60
N ILE A 101 13.13 -3.06 -1.31
CA ILE A 101 11.97 -3.92 -1.03
C ILE A 101 11.53 -4.67 -2.29
N ILE A 102 10.83 -5.78 -2.09
CA ILE A 102 10.03 -6.42 -3.13
C ILE A 102 8.63 -5.80 -3.09
N LEU A 103 8.06 -5.48 -4.26
CA LEU A 103 6.66 -5.06 -4.38
C LEU A 103 5.89 -6.14 -5.15
N VAL A 104 4.75 -6.56 -4.59
CA VAL A 104 3.85 -7.56 -5.16
C VAL A 104 2.53 -6.88 -5.51
N GLY A 105 2.31 -6.59 -6.78
CA GLY A 105 1.11 -5.97 -7.32
C GLY A 105 0.06 -7.02 -7.70
N VAL A 106 -1.02 -7.11 -6.92
CA VAL A 106 -2.10 -8.09 -7.13
C VAL A 106 -3.18 -7.48 -8.01
N PHE A 107 -3.38 -8.04 -9.21
CA PHE A 107 -4.34 -7.50 -10.16
C PHE A 107 -5.75 -7.55 -9.59
N ASN A 108 -6.60 -6.60 -9.96
CA ASN A 108 -8.02 -6.73 -9.68
C ASN A 108 -8.72 -7.56 -10.77
N THR A 109 -10.00 -7.86 -10.53
CA THR A 109 -10.89 -8.54 -11.47
C THR A 109 -12.19 -7.75 -11.60
N PRO A 110 -13.12 -8.14 -12.50
CA PRO A 110 -14.50 -7.65 -12.43
C PRO A 110 -15.16 -7.84 -11.05
N GLY A 111 -14.68 -8.80 -10.25
CA GLY A 111 -15.07 -9.04 -8.86
C GLY A 111 -14.47 -8.09 -7.83
N ARG A 112 -13.71 -7.05 -8.22
CA ARG A 112 -13.00 -6.13 -7.30
C ARG A 112 -13.84 -5.64 -6.13
N VAL A 113 -15.09 -5.25 -6.37
CA VAL A 113 -15.97 -4.75 -5.30
C VAL A 113 -16.30 -5.84 -4.29
N TYR A 114 -16.58 -7.06 -4.77
CA TYR A 114 -16.78 -8.23 -3.92
C TYR A 114 -15.52 -8.55 -3.11
N GLU A 115 -14.37 -8.62 -3.78
CA GLU A 115 -13.09 -9.01 -3.18
C GLU A 115 -12.53 -7.98 -2.20
N TYR A 116 -12.79 -6.67 -2.37
CA TYR A 116 -12.18 -5.63 -1.54
C TYR A 116 -13.09 -5.10 -0.41
N THR A 117 -14.27 -5.70 -0.24
CA THR A 117 -15.22 -5.30 0.80
C THR A 117 -15.68 -6.52 1.57
N TRP A 118 -15.61 -6.48 2.90
CA TRP A 118 -16.02 -7.61 3.76
C TRP A 118 -17.44 -7.46 4.30
N THR A 119 -18.11 -6.34 4.01
CA THR A 119 -19.53 -6.16 4.31
C THR A 119 -20.34 -6.07 3.02
N PRO A 120 -21.47 -6.81 2.93
CA PRO A 120 -22.40 -6.64 1.83
C PRO A 120 -23.07 -5.27 1.89
N MET A 121 -23.32 -4.68 0.72
CA MET A 121 -24.06 -3.42 0.59
C MET A 121 -25.22 -3.58 -0.39
N PRO A 122 -26.45 -3.20 0.00
CA PRO A 122 -27.59 -3.22 -0.90
C PRO A 122 -27.40 -2.25 -2.06
N LYS A 123 -27.67 -2.72 -3.28
CA LYS A 123 -27.78 -1.92 -4.49
C LYS A 123 -29.25 -1.63 -4.81
N ARG A 124 -29.45 -0.67 -5.72
CA ARG A 124 -30.77 -0.45 -6.35
C ARG A 124 -31.23 -1.74 -7.03
N ARG A 125 -32.54 -1.99 -6.99
CA ARG A 125 -33.21 -3.18 -7.57
C ARG A 125 -32.99 -4.51 -6.83
N GLY A 126 -32.63 -4.48 -5.54
CA GLY A 126 -32.62 -5.68 -4.69
C GLY A 126 -31.39 -6.57 -4.81
N HIS A 127 -30.40 -6.20 -5.63
CA HIS A 127 -29.10 -6.87 -5.65
C HIS A 127 -28.22 -6.40 -4.49
N THR A 128 -27.26 -7.24 -4.09
CA THR A 128 -26.24 -6.91 -3.10
C THR A 128 -24.88 -7.01 -3.77
N GLU A 129 -23.95 -6.13 -3.40
CA GLU A 129 -22.54 -6.24 -3.78
C GLU A 129 -21.64 -6.28 -2.55
N GLY A 130 -20.41 -6.76 -2.72
CA GLY A 130 -19.47 -6.86 -1.61
C GLY A 130 -19.59 -8.12 -0.77
N GLY A 131 -18.83 -8.18 0.32
CA GLY A 131 -18.87 -9.26 1.31
C GLY A 131 -17.79 -10.34 1.14
N GLY A 132 -17.02 -10.30 0.05
CA GLY A 132 -15.97 -11.28 -0.27
C GLY A 132 -14.59 -11.00 0.31
N GLY A 133 -14.42 -9.90 1.05
CA GLY A 133 -13.12 -9.46 1.58
C GLY A 133 -12.33 -10.53 2.34
N HIS A 134 -13.02 -11.40 3.07
CA HIS A 134 -12.38 -12.50 3.79
C HIS A 134 -11.74 -13.54 2.86
N PHE A 135 -12.40 -13.90 1.75
CA PHE A 135 -11.83 -14.82 0.75
C PHE A 135 -10.59 -14.22 0.07
N TYR A 136 -10.63 -12.93 -0.25
CA TYR A 136 -9.46 -12.24 -0.81
C TYR A 136 -8.30 -12.16 0.19
N ALA A 137 -8.59 -11.90 1.47
CA ALA A 137 -7.58 -11.91 2.51
C ALA A 137 -6.93 -13.28 2.70
N HIS A 138 -7.73 -14.35 2.69
CA HIS A 138 -7.21 -15.73 2.77
C HIS A 138 -6.42 -16.12 1.51
N PHE A 139 -6.82 -15.69 0.31
CA PHE A 139 -5.97 -15.82 -0.87
C PHE A 139 -4.58 -15.18 -0.65
N LEU A 140 -4.52 -13.97 -0.07
CA LEU A 140 -3.25 -13.31 0.19
C LEU A 140 -2.40 -14.05 1.23
N VAL A 141 -3.01 -14.47 2.34
CA VAL A 141 -2.31 -15.01 3.50
C VAL A 141 -1.95 -16.48 3.34
N ASP A 142 -2.85 -17.29 2.78
CA ASP A 142 -2.72 -18.75 2.74
C ASP A 142 -2.16 -19.26 1.42
N GLU A 143 -2.23 -18.44 0.35
CA GLU A 143 -1.83 -18.88 -1.00
C GLU A 143 -0.72 -17.99 -1.59
N LEU A 144 -0.95 -16.68 -1.68
CA LEU A 144 -0.01 -15.78 -2.34
C LEU A 144 1.27 -15.56 -1.53
N LYS A 145 1.17 -15.13 -0.26
CA LYS A 145 2.35 -14.85 0.56
C LYS A 145 3.27 -16.07 0.70
N PRO A 146 2.78 -17.28 1.01
CA PRO A 146 3.62 -18.47 1.05
C PRO A 146 4.31 -18.76 -0.29
N ARG A 147 3.62 -18.52 -1.40
CA ARG A 147 4.20 -18.65 -2.75
C ARG A 147 5.34 -17.66 -2.98
N ILE A 148 5.17 -16.40 -2.56
CA ILE A 148 6.19 -15.36 -2.68
C ILE A 148 7.39 -15.67 -1.77
N ASP A 149 7.14 -16.05 -0.52
CA ASP A 149 8.20 -16.37 0.45
C ASP A 149 9.05 -17.57 0.04
N ARG A 150 8.46 -18.51 -0.71
CA ARG A 150 9.18 -19.68 -1.26
C ARG A 150 10.01 -19.34 -2.50
N ASP A 151 9.45 -18.55 -3.42
CA ASP A 151 10.05 -18.31 -4.73
C ASP A 151 11.03 -17.13 -4.72
N PHE A 152 11.00 -16.27 -3.70
CA PHE A 152 11.82 -15.06 -3.59
C PHE A 152 12.48 -14.92 -2.21
N ARG A 153 13.57 -14.14 -2.15
CA ARG A 153 14.31 -13.89 -0.90
C ARG A 153 13.60 -12.86 -0.04
N THR A 154 12.58 -13.27 0.71
CA THR A 154 11.79 -12.37 1.56
C THR A 154 12.21 -12.41 3.03
N LEU A 155 12.01 -11.29 3.73
CA LEU A 155 11.94 -11.28 5.18
C LEU A 155 10.48 -11.57 5.56
N THR A 156 10.24 -12.75 6.15
CA THR A 156 8.88 -13.33 6.26
C THR A 156 8.07 -12.82 7.45
N GLY A 157 8.71 -12.16 8.41
CA GLY A 157 8.09 -11.62 9.62
C GLY A 157 7.09 -10.48 9.35
N PRO A 158 6.08 -10.31 10.21
CA PRO A 158 5.04 -9.30 10.02
C PRO A 158 5.59 -7.87 9.99
N GLU A 159 6.61 -7.59 10.78
CA GLU A 159 7.34 -6.31 10.82
C GLU A 159 8.05 -5.97 9.51
N HIS A 160 8.19 -6.94 8.59
CA HIS A 160 8.77 -6.76 7.25
C HIS A 160 7.73 -6.85 6.12
N THR A 161 6.46 -7.09 6.47
CA THR A 161 5.39 -7.33 5.50
C THR A 161 4.36 -6.21 5.55
N GLY A 162 4.16 -5.56 4.39
CA GLY A 162 3.21 -4.46 4.24
C GLY A 162 2.07 -4.77 3.28
N THR A 163 0.93 -4.12 3.48
CA THR A 163 -0.22 -4.11 2.57
C THR A 163 -0.65 -2.68 2.29
N MET A 164 -0.99 -2.36 1.05
CA MET A 164 -1.37 -1.00 0.67
C MET A 164 -2.28 -0.97 -0.57
N GLY A 165 -3.17 0.01 -0.62
CA GLY A 165 -3.93 0.29 -1.84
C GLY A 165 -4.69 1.60 -1.75
N SER A 166 -5.36 1.95 -2.85
CA SER A 166 -6.22 3.14 -2.91
C SER A 166 -7.70 2.79 -2.88
N SER A 167 -8.54 3.70 -2.40
CA SER A 167 -10.00 3.53 -2.48
C SER A 167 -10.46 2.22 -1.80
N LEU A 168 -11.12 1.30 -2.52
CA LEU A 168 -11.42 -0.05 -2.04
C LEU A 168 -10.16 -0.87 -1.70
N GLY A 169 -9.06 -0.67 -2.42
CA GLY A 169 -7.75 -1.25 -2.08
C GLY A 169 -7.24 -0.78 -0.71
N GLY A 170 -7.45 0.49 -0.38
CA GLY A 170 -7.18 1.01 0.97
C GLY A 170 -8.11 0.42 2.02
N LEU A 171 -9.38 0.19 1.66
CA LEU A 171 -10.35 -0.46 2.55
C LEU A 171 -9.94 -1.91 2.85
N ILE A 172 -9.59 -2.73 1.86
CA ILE A 172 -9.14 -4.11 2.09
C ILE A 172 -7.78 -4.19 2.78
N SER A 173 -6.88 -3.20 2.56
CA SER A 173 -5.64 -3.08 3.35
C SER A 173 -5.96 -2.88 4.84
N TRP A 174 -7.01 -2.11 5.14
CA TRP A 174 -7.47 -1.92 6.50
C TRP A 174 -8.00 -3.20 7.14
N TYR A 175 -8.78 -3.98 6.39
CA TYR A 175 -9.22 -5.31 6.82
C TYR A 175 -8.04 -6.21 7.17
N LEU A 176 -7.03 -6.28 6.31
CA LEU A 176 -5.83 -7.08 6.54
C LEU A 176 -5.10 -6.66 7.83
N GLY A 177 -4.96 -5.36 8.09
CA GLY A 177 -4.39 -4.86 9.33
C GLY A 177 -5.21 -5.22 10.58
N LEU A 178 -6.54 -5.23 10.49
CA LEU A 178 -7.43 -5.56 11.61
C LEU A 178 -7.45 -7.06 11.94
N TYR A 179 -7.45 -7.92 10.91
CA TYR A 179 -7.71 -9.35 11.07
C TYR A 179 -6.47 -10.24 10.93
N PHE A 180 -5.41 -9.73 10.30
CA PHE A 180 -4.15 -10.45 10.08
C PHE A 180 -2.93 -9.65 10.56
N PRO A 181 -2.93 -9.09 11.80
CA PRO A 181 -1.80 -8.33 12.32
C PRO A 181 -0.53 -9.18 12.53
N PHE A 182 -0.68 -10.51 12.59
CA PHE A 182 0.41 -11.48 12.62
C PHE A 182 1.05 -11.71 11.24
N VAL A 183 0.49 -11.13 10.17
CA VAL A 183 1.03 -11.14 8.82
C VAL A 183 1.44 -9.75 8.37
N PHE A 184 0.62 -8.72 8.63
CA PHE A 184 0.84 -7.37 8.12
C PHE A 184 0.98 -6.38 9.28
N GLN A 185 2.19 -5.80 9.45
CA GLN A 185 2.42 -4.70 10.39
C GLN A 185 2.74 -3.37 9.71
N LYS A 186 2.66 -3.28 8.38
CA LYS A 186 2.69 -2.00 7.66
C LYS A 186 1.45 -1.85 6.80
N VAL A 187 0.57 -0.90 7.13
CA VAL A 187 -0.76 -0.79 6.50
C VAL A 187 -0.92 0.58 5.87
N GLY A 188 -0.94 0.63 4.54
CA GLY A 188 -1.08 1.85 3.74
C GLY A 188 -2.49 2.10 3.24
N LEU A 189 -3.12 3.17 3.72
CA LEU A 189 -4.50 3.56 3.42
C LEU A 189 -4.51 4.84 2.57
N ILE A 190 -4.52 4.69 1.25
CA ILE A 190 -4.48 5.84 0.33
C ILE A 190 -5.91 6.17 -0.12
N SER A 191 -6.44 7.33 0.26
CA SER A 191 -7.84 7.71 -0.03
C SER A 191 -8.85 6.56 0.24
N PRO A 192 -8.82 5.89 1.40
CA PRO A 192 -9.58 4.66 1.62
C PRO A 192 -11.09 4.90 1.57
N SER A 193 -11.84 3.94 1.01
CA SER A 193 -13.31 3.98 0.91
C SER A 193 -14.01 3.66 2.24
N LEU A 194 -13.66 4.38 3.31
CA LEU A 194 -14.17 4.18 4.67
C LEU A 194 -15.68 4.41 4.81
N TRP A 195 -16.35 4.95 3.79
CA TRP A 195 -17.81 5.13 3.76
C TRP A 195 -18.56 3.81 3.52
N TRP A 196 -17.89 2.79 2.98
CA TRP A 196 -18.50 1.51 2.65
C TRP A 196 -19.20 0.87 3.86
N GLY A 197 -20.33 0.20 3.61
CA GLY A 197 -21.08 -0.46 4.68
C GLY A 197 -21.51 0.51 5.78
N ARG A 198 -21.86 1.76 5.42
CA ARG A 198 -22.22 2.85 6.35
C ARG A 198 -21.13 3.15 7.38
N GLY A 199 -19.86 3.03 7.00
CA GLY A 199 -18.74 3.29 7.91
C GLY A 199 -18.35 2.11 8.80
N HIS A 200 -18.74 0.88 8.45
CA HIS A 200 -18.45 -0.33 9.22
C HIS A 200 -16.97 -0.48 9.59
N ALA A 201 -16.06 -0.12 8.68
CA ALA A 201 -14.61 -0.15 8.93
C ALA A 201 -14.17 0.64 10.18
N LEU A 202 -14.95 1.63 10.64
CA LEU A 202 -14.64 2.51 11.76
C LEU A 202 -15.22 2.03 13.10
N THR A 203 -16.04 0.97 13.08
CA THR A 203 -16.63 0.34 14.27
C THR A 203 -15.73 -0.79 14.81
N GLU A 204 -14.88 -1.35 13.95
CA GLU A 204 -14.04 -2.52 14.27
C GLU A 204 -12.66 -2.17 14.89
N MET A 205 -12.46 -0.92 15.33
CA MET A 205 -11.18 -0.44 15.89
C MET A 205 -10.70 -1.18 17.12
N HIS A 206 -11.59 -1.90 17.80
CA HIS A 206 -11.24 -2.72 18.95
C HIS A 206 -10.27 -3.86 18.58
N LYS A 207 -10.27 -4.34 17.33
CA LYS A 207 -9.42 -5.44 16.83
C LYS A 207 -7.95 -5.03 16.57
N LEU A 208 -7.68 -3.74 16.46
CA LEU A 208 -6.37 -3.24 16.03
C LEU A 208 -5.30 -3.42 17.13
N SER A 209 -4.14 -4.00 16.79
CA SER A 209 -2.93 -3.96 17.63
C SER A 209 -2.21 -2.61 17.50
N THR A 210 -1.40 -2.21 18.48
CA THR A 210 -0.58 -0.98 18.45
C THR A 210 0.81 -1.16 17.85
N ASP A 211 1.21 -2.39 17.53
CA ASP A 211 2.57 -2.73 17.10
C ASP A 211 2.82 -2.47 15.61
N MET A 212 1.77 -2.15 14.85
CA MET A 212 1.86 -1.89 13.42
C MET A 212 2.07 -0.40 13.10
N GLN A 213 2.63 -0.12 11.93
CA GLN A 213 2.70 1.20 11.33
C GLN A 213 1.52 1.40 10.37
N ILE A 214 0.82 2.52 10.48
CA ILE A 214 -0.28 2.89 9.59
C ILE A 214 0.07 4.16 8.84
N TRP A 215 -0.05 4.13 7.51
CA TRP A 215 -0.09 5.34 6.69
C TRP A 215 -1.53 5.63 6.29
N LEU A 216 -1.96 6.88 6.41
CA LEU A 216 -3.30 7.31 6.06
C LEU A 216 -3.27 8.62 5.27
N ASP A 217 -3.87 8.66 4.08
CA ASP A 217 -3.99 9.90 3.34
C ASP A 217 -5.32 10.06 2.60
N THR A 218 -5.57 11.30 2.15
CA THR A 218 -6.68 11.66 1.27
C THR A 218 -6.41 13.01 0.64
N GLY A 219 -6.90 13.21 -0.59
CA GLY A 219 -6.93 14.51 -1.26
C GLY A 219 -8.02 15.42 -0.72
N THR A 220 -7.77 16.74 -0.73
CA THR A 220 -8.75 17.73 -0.25
C THR A 220 -9.87 18.02 -1.25
N ARG A 221 -9.73 17.58 -2.52
CA ARG A 221 -10.82 17.64 -3.51
C ARG A 221 -11.59 16.33 -3.59
N GLU A 222 -11.44 15.47 -2.58
CA GLU A 222 -12.19 14.23 -2.42
C GLU A 222 -13.31 14.43 -1.39
N GLY A 223 -14.44 13.73 -1.57
CA GLY A 223 -15.56 13.76 -0.62
C GLY A 223 -15.34 12.93 0.65
N SER A 224 -14.19 12.25 0.79
CA SER A 224 -13.88 11.26 1.85
C SER A 224 -13.09 11.82 3.03
N SER A 225 -12.65 13.08 2.99
CA SER A 225 -11.73 13.66 3.98
C SER A 225 -12.20 13.52 5.42
N ARG A 226 -13.49 13.73 5.68
CA ARG A 226 -14.09 13.62 7.03
C ARG A 226 -13.93 12.23 7.64
N ALA A 227 -14.14 11.17 6.85
CA ALA A 227 -14.03 9.78 7.34
C ALA A 227 -12.56 9.42 7.65
N VAL A 228 -11.64 9.89 6.81
CA VAL A 228 -10.20 9.71 6.98
C VAL A 228 -9.69 10.45 8.22
N GLU A 229 -10.08 11.71 8.41
CA GLU A 229 -9.74 12.45 9.64
C GLU A 229 -10.35 11.82 10.91
N MET A 230 -11.57 11.26 10.80
CA MET A 230 -12.19 10.53 11.90
C MET A 230 -11.41 9.27 12.26
N LEU A 231 -10.91 8.52 11.28
CA LEU A 231 -10.01 7.39 11.51
C LEU A 231 -8.72 7.85 12.20
N LYS A 232 -8.08 8.92 11.73
CA LYS A 232 -6.89 9.49 12.38
C LYS A 232 -7.13 9.79 13.86
N ARG A 233 -8.25 10.45 14.19
CA ARG A 233 -8.61 10.74 15.59
C ARG A 233 -8.80 9.47 16.42
N LYS A 234 -9.46 8.44 15.87
CA LYS A 234 -9.64 7.14 16.55
C LYS A 234 -8.30 6.43 16.79
N LEU A 235 -7.38 6.49 15.83
CA LEU A 235 -6.03 5.94 15.96
C LEU A 235 -5.27 6.63 17.10
N HIS A 236 -5.32 7.96 17.19
CA HIS A 236 -4.73 8.68 18.32
C HIS A 236 -5.30 8.27 19.67
N HIS A 237 -6.62 8.13 19.80
CA HIS A 237 -7.25 7.66 21.04
C HIS A 237 -6.79 6.25 21.43
N LYS A 238 -6.40 5.42 20.45
CA LYS A 238 -5.87 4.07 20.67
C LYS A 238 -4.35 4.05 20.96
N GLY A 239 -3.69 5.21 20.96
CA GLY A 239 -2.26 5.33 21.31
C GLY A 239 -1.31 5.47 20.12
N TYR A 240 -1.81 5.58 18.90
CA TYR A 240 -0.96 5.85 17.73
C TYR A 240 -0.40 7.28 17.75
N GLN A 241 0.87 7.41 17.38
CA GLN A 241 1.63 8.65 17.45
C GLN A 241 2.15 9.07 16.06
N ASP A 242 1.87 10.33 15.71
CA ASP A 242 2.27 10.92 14.43
C ASP A 242 3.80 10.86 14.25
N GLY A 243 4.24 10.31 13.12
CA GLY A 243 5.65 10.16 12.76
C GLY A 243 6.38 8.99 13.44
N HIS A 244 5.72 8.24 14.33
CA HIS A 244 6.26 7.01 14.91
C HIS A 244 5.60 5.78 14.27
N ASN A 245 4.35 5.50 14.64
CA ASN A 245 3.54 4.41 14.09
C ASN A 245 2.29 4.91 13.31
N LEU A 246 2.12 6.23 13.17
CA LEU A 246 1.10 6.84 12.31
C LEU A 246 1.69 7.89 11.35
N GLY A 247 1.58 7.63 10.04
CA GLY A 247 1.79 8.60 8.98
C GLY A 247 0.47 9.18 8.50
N PHE A 248 0.42 10.49 8.24
CA PHE A 248 -0.80 11.15 7.78
C PHE A 248 -0.56 12.26 6.77
N LEU A 249 -1.41 12.34 5.75
CA LEU A 249 -1.40 13.44 4.77
C LEU A 249 -2.81 13.86 4.34
N LEU A 250 -3.08 15.17 4.39
CA LEU A 250 -4.13 15.83 3.62
C LEU A 250 -3.52 16.47 2.38
N ASP A 251 -3.68 15.83 1.23
CA ASP A 251 -3.08 16.25 -0.03
C ASP A 251 -3.87 17.40 -0.67
N ARG A 252 -3.36 18.62 -0.51
CA ARG A 252 -4.03 19.84 -0.98
C ARG A 252 -4.16 19.84 -2.50
N GLY A 253 -5.39 19.84 -2.99
CA GLY A 253 -5.70 19.77 -4.41
C GLY A 253 -5.74 18.35 -4.98
N GLY A 254 -5.30 17.35 -4.21
CA GLY A 254 -5.37 15.94 -4.56
C GLY A 254 -6.81 15.49 -4.85
N ARG A 255 -6.96 14.60 -5.84
CA ARG A 255 -8.23 14.05 -6.32
C ARG A 255 -8.21 12.51 -6.21
N HIS A 256 -9.38 11.91 -6.38
CA HIS A 256 -9.59 10.47 -6.26
C HIS A 256 -9.28 9.72 -7.57
N HIS A 257 -8.01 9.69 -7.99
CA HIS A 257 -7.57 8.97 -9.19
C HIS A 257 -6.11 8.53 -9.13
N GLU A 258 -5.76 7.55 -9.97
CA GLU A 258 -4.44 6.89 -10.03
C GLU A 258 -3.26 7.88 -10.07
N HIS A 259 -3.34 8.92 -10.92
CA HIS A 259 -2.26 9.91 -11.01
C HIS A 259 -1.99 10.63 -9.68
N SER A 260 -3.01 11.05 -8.92
CA SER A 260 -2.83 11.76 -7.65
C SER A 260 -2.22 10.84 -6.60
N TRP A 261 -2.61 9.56 -6.58
CA TRP A 261 -2.05 8.57 -5.67
C TRP A 261 -0.58 8.26 -5.99
N GLY A 262 -0.26 8.07 -7.27
CA GLY A 262 1.13 7.87 -7.73
C GLY A 262 2.06 9.02 -7.35
N GLN A 263 1.61 10.28 -7.49
CA GLN A 263 2.42 11.46 -7.14
C GLN A 263 2.86 11.50 -5.67
N ARG A 264 2.08 10.90 -4.76
CA ARG A 264 2.36 10.89 -3.32
C ARG A 264 2.84 9.55 -2.76
N LEU A 265 3.01 8.54 -3.61
CA LEU A 265 3.47 7.19 -3.25
C LEU A 265 4.81 7.19 -2.49
N HIS A 266 5.69 8.15 -2.75
CA HIS A 266 6.97 8.26 -2.04
C HIS A 266 6.81 8.37 -0.52
N LEU A 267 5.76 9.02 -0.03
CA LEU A 267 5.57 9.31 1.38
C LEU A 267 5.29 8.06 2.24
N PRO A 268 4.34 7.17 1.90
CA PRO A 268 4.18 5.91 2.61
C PRO A 268 5.43 5.04 2.51
N LEU A 269 6.12 5.00 1.36
CA LEU A 269 7.35 4.24 1.20
C LEU A 269 8.46 4.72 2.14
N LEU A 270 8.66 6.04 2.24
CA LEU A 270 9.60 6.67 3.16
C LEU A 270 9.22 6.44 4.62
N PHE A 271 7.92 6.43 4.94
CA PHE A 271 7.45 6.18 6.29
C PHE A 271 7.69 4.73 6.75
N PHE A 272 7.45 3.77 5.86
CA PHE A 272 7.57 2.33 6.16
C PHE A 272 9.00 1.80 6.07
N TYR A 273 9.78 2.25 5.09
CA TYR A 273 11.06 1.64 4.71
C TYR A 273 12.22 2.65 4.73
N GLY A 274 11.97 3.88 5.22
CA GLY A 274 12.97 4.92 5.30
C GLY A 274 14.11 4.56 6.25
N ARG A 275 15.36 4.76 5.81
CA ARG A 275 16.52 4.49 6.65
C ARG A 275 16.61 5.52 7.78
N LYS A 276 16.40 5.06 9.03
CA LYS A 276 16.38 5.91 10.24
C LYS A 276 17.67 6.71 10.45
N GLU A 277 18.80 6.18 9.97
CA GLU A 277 20.13 6.80 10.06
C GLU A 277 20.22 8.11 9.25
N LEU A 278 19.69 8.15 8.03
CA LEU A 278 19.72 9.33 7.16
C LEU A 278 18.75 10.43 7.61
N LEU A 279 17.73 10.06 8.39
CA LEU A 279 16.77 11.00 8.99
C LEU A 279 17.30 11.69 10.26
N ARG A 280 18.46 11.24 10.80
CA ARG A 280 19.11 11.83 11.99
C ARG A 280 20.21 12.84 11.67
N VAL A 281 20.81 12.82 10.49
CA VAL A 281 22.02 13.61 10.13
C VAL A 281 21.74 15.10 9.82
N ARG A 282 20.53 15.61 10.06
CA ARG A 282 20.21 17.05 9.93
C ARG A 282 19.29 17.57 11.04
N ALA A 283 19.67 17.27 12.29
CA ALA A 283 19.25 18.04 13.46
C ALA A 283 20.19 19.23 13.60
#